data_AF-A0AAV2INU6-F1
#
_entry.id   AF-A0AAV2INU6-F1
#
_cell.length_a   1.000
_cell.length_b   1.000
_cell.length_c   1.000
_cell.angle_alpha   90.00
_cell.angle_beta   90.00
_cell.angle_gamma   90.00
#
_symmetry.space_group_name_H-M   'P 1'
#
loop_
_entity.id
_entity.type
_entity.pdbx_description
1 polymer ?
#
loop_
_entity_poly.entity_id
_entity_poly.type
_entity_poly.pdbx_seq_one_letter_code
_entity_poly.pdbx_strand_id
1 'polypeptide(L)'
;MATLSLKISVVDQSVIKTMQFEPATIVYDACRIIRERIPEANPGNPSEYGLFLADEDPKKGVWLEQGRSLEYYLLRNGDLLEYKRKHRILKVRTLDGVLKTLQVDDSHTVGSLMITICTRMGITNHEEYSLVRDLPDDEKEKTLTLKRDKSIAKDQKRLEEMKKKLHTDDELNWLDHSKTLREQDIDPNEVLLLRRKFFYSDQNVDARDPVQLNLLYVQSRDAILNGTHPVSMEEAISFGGLQCQVQFGDHIESKHKPGFVDLKEFLPKEYVKIKGIEKKIFIEHKKFIGLSEVEAKVKYTQYCRSLKTYGITFFLVKEKMKGKNKLVPRLLGITKESVVRVDEKTKEILKTWPLTTVRRWAASPNSFTL
;
A
#
# COMPACT_ATOMS: atom_id res chain seq x y z
N MET A 1 26.62 15.08 41.26
CA MET A 1 26.23 14.67 39.89
C MET A 1 24.90 15.34 39.57
N ALA A 2 24.71 15.85 38.35
CA ALA A 2 23.45 16.47 37.98
C ALA A 2 22.34 15.41 38.00
N THR A 3 21.23 15.68 38.69
CA THR A 3 20.09 14.77 38.81
C THR A 3 18.91 15.31 38.02
N LEU A 4 18.19 14.40 37.37
CA LEU A 4 16.98 14.68 36.60
C LEU A 4 15.76 14.19 37.39
N SER A 5 14.91 15.12 37.81
CA SER A 5 13.69 14.84 38.57
C SER A 5 12.50 14.77 37.62
N LEU A 6 11.97 13.58 37.36
CA LEU A 6 10.89 13.33 36.41
C LEU A 6 9.62 12.88 37.13
N LYS A 7 8.45 13.27 36.62
CA LYS A 7 7.16 12.72 37.05
C LYS A 7 6.88 11.48 36.20
N ILE A 8 6.71 10.34 36.84
CA ILE A 8 6.37 9.08 36.18
C ILE A 8 4.90 8.78 36.42
N SER A 9 4.10 8.78 35.34
CA SER A 9 2.69 8.41 35.33
C SER A 9 2.54 6.95 34.93
N VAL A 10 2.10 6.08 35.85
CA VAL A 10 1.70 4.70 35.54
C VAL A 10 0.25 4.73 35.08
N VAL A 11 0.06 4.79 33.76
CA VAL A 11 -1.23 5.12 33.13
C VAL A 11 -2.32 4.15 33.54
N ASP A 12 -2.04 2.85 33.52
CA ASP A 12 -3.03 1.80 33.80
C ASP A 12 -3.56 1.83 35.25
N GLN A 13 -2.84 2.49 36.16
CA GLN A 13 -3.19 2.58 37.58
C GLN A 13 -3.48 4.02 38.02
N SER A 14 -3.39 5.00 37.10
CA SER A 14 -3.59 6.43 37.37
C SER A 14 -2.71 6.98 38.51
N VAL A 15 -1.51 6.42 38.69
CA VAL A 15 -0.54 6.82 39.73
C VAL A 15 0.56 7.69 39.14
N ILE A 16 0.84 8.83 39.76
CA ILE A 16 1.97 9.70 39.38
C ILE A 16 2.96 9.76 40.55
N LYS A 17 4.23 9.40 40.31
CA LYS A 17 5.30 9.52 41.30
C LYS A 17 6.48 10.30 40.73
N THR A 18 7.02 11.23 41.52
CA THR A 18 8.26 11.92 41.16
C THR A 18 9.46 11.04 41.49
N MET A 19 10.35 10.85 40.52
CA MET A 19 11.53 10.00 40.63
C MET A 19 12.76 10.74 40.13
N GLN A 20 13.91 10.46 40.74
CA GLN A 20 15.20 11.03 40.34
C GLN A 20 16.01 9.99 39.57
N PHE A 21 16.56 10.41 38.44
CA PHE A 21 17.42 9.63 37.57
C PHE A 21 18.70 10.40 37.25
N GLU A 22 19.76 9.69 36.88
CA GLU A 22 20.91 10.32 36.25
C GLU A 22 20.58 10.58 34.77
N PRO A 23 20.96 11.72 34.17
CA PRO A 23 20.68 11.99 32.75
C PRO A 23 21.20 10.91 31.79
N ALA A 24 22.35 10.29 32.11
CA ALA A 24 22.94 9.20 31.34
C ALA A 24 22.25 7.84 31.53
N THR A 25 21.26 7.73 32.43
CA THR A 25 20.51 6.48 32.67
C THR A 25 19.89 6.00 31.36
N ILE A 26 20.14 4.75 30.99
CA ILE A 26 19.55 4.13 29.81
C ILE A 26 18.06 3.87 30.07
N VAL A 27 17.21 4.09 29.07
CA VAL A 27 15.74 3.95 29.17
C VAL A 27 15.34 2.57 29.70
N TYR A 28 16.05 1.50 29.30
CA TYR A 28 15.84 0.16 29.84
C TYR A 28 16.04 0.10 31.37
N ASP A 29 17.12 0.68 31.88
CA ASP A 29 17.40 0.74 33.32
C ASP A 29 16.40 1.65 34.03
N ALA A 30 16.01 2.77 33.42
CA ALA A 30 14.96 3.65 33.95
C ALA A 30 13.63 2.88 34.11
N CYS A 31 13.23 2.08 33.12
CA CYS A 31 12.06 1.21 33.20
C CYS A 31 12.21 0.17 34.33
N ARG A 32 13.39 -0.43 34.52
CA ARG A 32 13.65 -1.35 35.63
C ARG A 32 13.47 -0.66 36.98
N ILE A 33 14.09 0.51 37.17
CA ILE A 33 14.00 1.30 38.41
C ILE A 33 12.56 1.68 38.73
N ILE A 34 11.77 2.05 37.72
CA ILE A 34 10.33 2.36 37.87
C ILE A 34 9.58 1.15 38.40
N ARG A 35 9.79 -0.04 37.83
CA ARG A 35 9.13 -1.28 38.29
C ARG A 35 9.51 -1.67 39.71
N GLU A 36 10.77 -1.44 40.10
CA GLU A 36 11.26 -1.75 41.45
C GLU A 36 10.69 -0.80 42.52
N ARG A 37 10.49 0.48 42.16
CA ARG A 37 10.07 1.53 43.12
C ARG A 37 8.57 1.83 43.12
N ILE A 38 7.86 1.46 42.06
CA ILE A 38 6.42 1.65 41.93
C ILE A 38 5.78 0.26 41.82
N PRO A 39 5.24 -0.31 42.92
CA PRO A 39 4.57 -1.62 42.89
C PRO A 39 3.49 -1.73 41.81
N GLU A 40 2.78 -0.62 41.56
CA GLU A 40 1.72 -0.50 40.55
C GLU A 40 2.25 -0.59 39.10
N ALA A 41 3.56 -0.41 38.90
CA ALA A 41 4.23 -0.50 37.60
C ALA A 41 4.70 -1.93 37.27
N ASN A 42 4.36 -2.95 38.07
CA ASN A 42 4.76 -4.34 37.83
C ASN A 42 3.59 -5.28 37.43
N PRO A 43 2.87 -5.04 36.33
CA PRO A 43 1.67 -5.79 35.96
C PRO A 43 1.94 -7.12 35.21
N GLY A 44 3.19 -7.56 35.04
CA GLY A 44 3.52 -8.78 34.30
C GLY A 44 4.80 -8.66 33.46
N ASN A 45 4.70 -8.94 32.16
CA ASN A 45 5.86 -9.01 31.26
C ASN A 45 6.51 -7.63 31.00
N PRO A 46 7.75 -7.39 31.47
CA PRO A 46 8.51 -6.16 31.28
C PRO A 46 8.60 -5.65 29.84
N SER A 47 8.61 -6.53 28.84
CA SER A 47 8.84 -6.16 27.44
C SER A 47 7.63 -5.48 26.79
N GLU A 48 6.44 -5.67 27.35
CA GLU A 48 5.19 -5.10 26.82
C GLU A 48 4.99 -3.64 27.21
N TYR A 49 5.81 -3.11 28.12
CA TYR A 49 5.72 -1.76 28.65
C TYR A 49 6.92 -0.92 28.22
N GLY A 50 6.72 0.38 28.18
CA GLY A 50 7.78 1.34 27.87
C GLY A 50 7.51 2.70 28.47
N LEU A 51 8.49 3.59 28.31
CA LEU A 51 8.33 5.00 28.60
C LEU A 51 7.87 5.75 27.36
N PHE A 52 6.86 6.57 27.54
CA PHE A 52 6.28 7.41 26.51
C PHE A 52 6.30 8.86 26.96
N LEU A 53 6.84 9.73 26.12
CA LEU A 53 6.78 11.17 26.28
C LEU A 53 5.55 11.68 25.54
N ALA A 54 4.54 12.12 26.29
CA ALA A 54 3.34 12.72 25.71
C ALA A 54 3.63 14.13 25.18
N ASP A 55 2.92 14.52 24.13
CA ASP A 55 2.90 15.87 23.55
C ASP A 55 1.45 16.35 23.51
N GLU A 56 1.23 17.67 23.42
CA GLU A 56 -0.13 18.23 23.25
C GLU A 56 -0.79 17.72 21.96
N ASP A 57 0.01 17.47 20.92
CA ASP A 57 -0.40 16.77 19.72
C ASP A 57 -0.14 15.25 19.89
N PRO A 58 -1.18 14.40 19.97
CA PRO A 58 -1.03 12.96 20.15
C PRO A 58 -0.18 12.26 19.08
N LYS A 59 0.02 12.90 17.92
CA LYS A 59 0.85 12.41 16.79
C LYS A 59 2.34 12.58 17.05
N LYS A 60 2.71 13.53 17.92
CA LYS A 60 4.11 13.87 18.24
C LYS A 60 4.61 13.18 19.49
N GLY A 61 3.75 12.48 20.23
CA GLY A 61 4.18 11.70 21.38
C GLY A 61 5.14 10.58 20.96
N VAL A 62 6.21 10.40 21.74
CA VAL A 62 7.37 9.56 21.37
C VAL A 62 7.53 8.43 22.37
N TRP A 63 7.72 7.20 21.87
CA TRP A 63 8.20 6.08 22.66
C TRP A 63 9.71 6.17 22.82
N LEU A 64 10.19 6.11 24.07
CA LEU A 64 11.61 6.14 24.35
C LEU A 64 12.24 4.78 24.00
N GLU A 65 13.31 4.81 23.20
CA GLU A 65 14.07 3.65 22.74
C GLU A 65 14.87 3.06 23.91
N GLN A 66 14.76 1.75 24.11
CA GLN A 66 15.36 1.06 25.26
C GLN A 66 16.88 1.20 25.35
N GLY A 67 17.58 1.41 24.22
CA GLY A 67 19.04 1.57 24.15
C GLY A 67 19.54 3.01 24.23
N ARG A 68 18.66 4.01 24.36
CA ARG A 68 19.03 5.43 24.47
C ARG A 68 19.09 5.86 25.93
N SER A 69 19.87 6.90 26.23
CA SER A 69 19.86 7.57 27.53
C SER A 69 18.70 8.55 27.65
N LEU A 70 18.31 8.90 28.88
CA LEU A 70 17.26 9.89 29.13
C LEU A 70 17.63 11.29 28.58
N GLU A 71 18.90 11.67 28.64
CA GLU A 71 19.39 12.97 28.12
C GLU A 71 19.24 13.12 26.59
N TYR A 72 19.20 12.01 25.84
CA TYR A 72 18.98 12.04 24.38
C TYR A 72 17.66 12.73 24.01
N TYR A 73 16.65 12.61 24.89
CA TYR A 73 15.32 13.16 24.70
C TYR A 73 15.17 14.60 25.23
N LEU A 74 16.27 15.24 25.68
CA LEU A 74 16.30 16.62 26.18
C LEU A 74 15.32 16.89 27.33
N LEU A 75 15.05 15.87 28.15
CA LEU A 75 14.15 15.94 29.29
C LEU A 75 14.65 16.94 30.35
N ARG A 76 13.71 17.61 31.01
CA ARG A 76 13.94 18.62 32.04
C ARG A 76 13.29 18.22 33.36
N ASN A 77 13.72 18.89 34.43
CA ASN A 77 13.14 18.70 35.75
C ASN A 77 11.66 19.07 35.75
N GLY A 78 10.82 18.13 36.19
CA GLY A 78 9.37 18.26 36.25
C GLY A 78 8.62 17.67 35.05
N ASP A 79 9.33 17.26 33.99
CA ASP A 79 8.72 16.63 32.82
C ASP A 79 7.98 15.34 33.20
N LEU A 80 6.90 15.06 32.48
CA LEU A 80 6.04 13.91 32.68
C LEU A 80 6.34 12.82 31.66
N LEU A 81 6.72 11.64 32.14
CA LEU A 81 6.79 10.42 31.34
C LEU A 81 5.68 9.45 31.73
N GLU A 82 5.05 8.85 30.74
CA GLU A 82 4.07 7.80 30.92
C GLU A 82 4.74 6.43 30.85
N TYR A 83 4.61 5.65 31.92
CA TYR A 83 4.88 4.22 31.90
C TYR A 83 3.59 3.48 31.54
N LYS A 84 3.51 2.97 30.31
CA LYS A 84 2.28 2.34 29.80
C LYS A 84 2.58 1.18 28.86
N ARG A 85 1.54 0.37 28.59
CA ARG A 85 1.62 -0.76 27.66
C ARG A 85 1.81 -0.25 26.23
N LYS A 86 2.77 -0.84 25.52
CA LYS A 86 3.06 -0.53 24.10
C LYS A 86 2.02 -1.09 23.14
N HIS A 87 1.31 -2.13 23.56
CA HIS A 87 0.38 -2.84 22.70
C HIS A 87 -0.92 -2.05 22.54
N ARG A 88 -1.30 -1.81 21.29
CA ARG A 88 -2.62 -1.29 20.90
C ARG A 88 -3.37 -2.30 20.06
N ILE A 89 -4.68 -2.11 19.98
CA ILE A 89 -5.52 -2.85 19.04
C ILE A 89 -5.39 -2.20 17.65
N LEU A 90 -5.31 -3.04 16.62
CA LEU A 90 -5.33 -2.66 15.22
C LEU A 90 -6.36 -3.53 14.48
N LYS A 91 -7.29 -2.89 13.77
CA LYS A 91 -8.27 -3.58 12.93
C LYS A 91 -7.77 -3.59 11.48
N VAL A 92 -7.64 -4.77 10.91
CA VAL A 92 -7.14 -4.97 9.54
C VAL A 92 -8.16 -5.79 8.76
N ARG A 93 -8.61 -5.25 7.62
CA ARG A 93 -9.48 -5.92 6.66
C ARG A 93 -8.67 -6.50 5.52
N THR A 94 -8.91 -7.76 5.17
CA THR A 94 -8.32 -8.44 4.00
C THR A 94 -9.18 -8.24 2.74
N LEU A 95 -8.64 -8.59 1.56
CA LEU A 95 -9.32 -8.37 0.26
C LEU A 95 -10.61 -9.19 0.09
N ASP A 96 -10.71 -10.34 0.76
CA ASP A 96 -11.92 -11.16 0.84
C ASP A 96 -12.98 -10.59 1.79
N GLY A 97 -12.71 -9.42 2.40
CA GLY A 97 -13.63 -8.71 3.29
C GLY A 97 -13.54 -9.12 4.76
N VAL A 98 -12.69 -10.09 5.12
CA VAL A 98 -12.55 -10.54 6.51
C VAL A 98 -11.88 -9.45 7.35
N LEU A 99 -12.50 -9.10 8.48
CA LEU A 99 -11.96 -8.16 9.46
C LEU A 99 -11.27 -8.93 10.59
N LYS A 100 -9.96 -8.72 10.77
CA LYS A 100 -9.23 -9.23 11.94
C LYS A 100 -8.83 -8.10 12.88
N THR A 101 -8.88 -8.41 14.17
CA THR A 101 -8.43 -7.53 15.24
C THR A 101 -7.11 -8.08 15.79
N LEU A 102 -6.05 -7.30 15.68
CA LEU A 102 -4.68 -7.68 16.05
C LEU A 102 -4.18 -6.82 17.20
N GLN A 103 -3.38 -7.38 18.10
CA GLN A 103 -2.60 -6.60 19.04
C GLN A 103 -1.20 -6.36 18.46
N VAL A 104 -0.82 -5.09 18.36
CA VAL A 104 0.44 -4.63 17.75
C VAL A 104 1.16 -3.65 18.67
N ASP A 105 2.49 -3.63 18.61
CA ASP A 105 3.32 -2.70 19.37
C ASP A 105 3.31 -1.31 18.70
N ASP A 106 2.72 -0.31 19.37
CA ASP A 106 2.58 1.08 18.88
C ASP A 106 3.93 1.82 18.77
N SER A 107 5.01 1.27 19.35
CA SER A 107 6.36 1.83 19.21
C SER A 107 7.08 1.38 17.92
N HIS A 108 6.56 0.35 17.24
CA HIS A 108 7.15 -0.16 16.01
C HIS A 108 6.64 0.58 14.76
N THR A 109 7.51 0.67 13.76
CA THR A 109 7.15 1.20 12.44
C THR A 109 6.20 0.24 11.71
N VAL A 110 5.44 0.76 10.76
CA VAL A 110 4.54 -0.05 9.92
C VAL A 110 5.31 -1.19 9.26
N GLY A 111 6.54 -0.98 8.81
CA GLY A 111 7.38 -2.03 8.21
C GLY A 111 7.64 -3.20 9.18
N SER A 112 8.03 -2.93 10.42
CA SER A 112 8.20 -3.96 11.45
C SER A 112 6.87 -4.63 11.82
N LEU A 113 5.78 -3.86 11.85
CA LEU A 113 4.45 -4.40 12.12
C LEU A 113 3.96 -5.34 11.02
N MET A 114 4.35 -5.15 9.75
CA MET A 114 3.98 -6.03 8.65
C MET A 114 4.40 -7.49 8.90
N ILE A 115 5.56 -7.72 9.51
CA ILE A 115 6.03 -9.07 9.86
C ILE A 115 5.02 -9.74 10.80
N THR A 116 4.61 -9.04 11.85
CA THR A 116 3.66 -9.56 12.86
C THR A 116 2.26 -9.75 12.28
N ILE A 117 1.78 -8.77 11.51
CA ILE A 117 0.46 -8.80 10.86
C ILE A 117 0.38 -9.97 9.89
N CYS A 118 1.32 -10.08 8.96
CA CYS A 118 1.35 -11.15 7.96
C CYS A 118 1.51 -12.53 8.59
N THR A 119 2.38 -12.68 9.59
CA THR A 119 2.54 -13.96 10.31
C THR A 119 1.24 -14.40 10.97
N ARG A 120 0.51 -13.50 11.66
CA ARG A 120 -0.81 -13.81 12.25
C ARG A 120 -1.91 -14.06 11.21
N MET A 121 -1.70 -13.61 9.97
CA MET A 121 -2.59 -13.85 8.84
C MET A 121 -2.25 -15.13 8.08
N GLY A 122 -1.13 -15.79 8.37
CA GLY A 122 -0.64 -16.95 7.60
C GLY A 122 0.04 -16.59 6.29
N ILE A 123 0.51 -15.34 6.16
CA ILE A 123 1.20 -14.82 4.98
C ILE A 123 2.70 -14.83 5.25
N THR A 124 3.47 -15.55 4.45
CA THR A 124 4.92 -15.73 4.62
C THR A 124 5.74 -14.63 3.95
N ASN A 125 5.26 -14.09 2.83
CA ASN A 125 5.91 -13.05 2.03
C ASN A 125 5.50 -11.63 2.49
N HIS A 126 5.76 -11.28 3.75
CA HIS A 126 5.32 -10.00 4.32
C HIS A 126 5.85 -8.77 3.57
N GLU A 127 7.02 -8.86 2.94
CA GLU A 127 7.66 -7.79 2.16
C GLU A 127 6.85 -7.36 0.94
N GLU A 128 5.94 -8.21 0.49
CA GLU A 128 5.05 -7.93 -0.63
C GLU A 128 3.77 -7.23 -0.24
N TYR A 129 3.47 -7.12 1.05
CA TYR A 129 2.23 -6.56 1.55
C TYR A 129 2.45 -5.23 2.26
N SER A 130 1.39 -4.43 2.31
CA SER A 130 1.35 -3.17 3.04
C SER A 130 -0.07 -2.86 3.46
N LEU A 131 -0.21 -1.85 4.32
CA LEU A 131 -1.49 -1.31 4.75
C LEU A 131 -1.87 -0.09 3.91
N VAL A 132 -3.16 0.01 3.60
CA VAL A 132 -3.80 1.15 2.95
C VAL A 132 -4.84 1.74 3.89
N ARG A 133 -4.84 3.06 4.01
CA ARG A 133 -5.87 3.82 4.73
C ARG A 133 -7.04 4.10 3.79
N ASP A 134 -8.24 3.64 4.14
CA ASP A 134 -9.44 3.93 3.35
C ASP A 134 -9.99 5.29 3.76
N LEU A 135 -9.65 6.33 3.00
CA LEU A 135 -10.17 7.68 3.24
C LEU A 135 -11.48 7.87 2.45
N PRO A 136 -12.51 8.52 3.03
CA PRO A 136 -13.64 9.02 2.27
C PRO A 136 -13.17 9.92 1.11
N ASP A 137 -13.90 9.93 0.00
CA ASP A 137 -13.49 10.66 -1.21
C ASP A 137 -13.26 12.17 -0.96
N ASP A 138 -13.95 12.76 0.01
CA ASP A 138 -13.82 14.18 0.39
C ASP A 138 -12.49 14.53 1.10
N GLU A 139 -11.82 13.54 1.73
CA GLU A 139 -10.53 13.74 2.40
C GLU A 139 -9.32 13.40 1.52
N LYS A 140 -9.51 12.57 0.48
CA LYS A 140 -8.48 12.28 -0.53
C LYS A 140 -8.01 13.54 -1.27
N GLU A 141 -8.86 14.56 -1.42
CA GLU A 141 -8.48 15.83 -2.05
C GLU A 141 -7.59 16.72 -1.15
N LYS A 142 -7.61 16.51 0.18
CA LYS A 142 -6.87 17.33 1.16
C LYS A 142 -5.44 16.84 1.43
N THR A 143 -5.13 15.57 1.20
CA THR A 143 -3.76 15.03 1.35
C THR A 143 -2.82 15.45 0.21
N LEU A 144 -3.35 16.06 -0.86
CA LEU A 144 -2.63 16.59 -2.03
C LEU A 144 -2.18 18.06 -1.87
N THR A 145 -1.86 18.51 -0.66
CA THR A 145 -1.52 19.92 -0.42
C THR A 145 -0.06 20.24 -0.69
N LEU A 146 0.24 20.89 -1.82
CA LEU A 146 1.23 21.99 -1.88
C LEU A 146 0.76 23.09 -2.85
N LYS A 147 1.06 24.34 -2.49
CA LYS A 147 0.41 25.58 -2.99
C LYS A 147 0.43 25.72 -4.52
N ARG A 148 -0.73 26.13 -5.04
CA ARG A 148 -1.14 26.12 -6.45
C ARG A 148 -0.81 27.44 -7.14
N ASP A 149 -0.06 27.38 -8.23
CA ASP A 149 0.16 28.51 -9.13
C ASP A 149 -0.87 28.50 -10.28
N LYS A 150 -1.52 29.64 -10.54
CA LYS A 150 -2.75 29.75 -11.37
C LYS A 150 -2.55 29.39 -12.86
N SER A 151 -1.31 29.35 -13.34
CA SER A 151 -0.96 29.06 -14.75
C SER A 151 -0.92 27.54 -15.06
N ILE A 152 -0.68 26.68 -14.06
CA ILE A 152 -0.48 25.23 -14.21
C ILE A 152 -1.82 24.44 -14.14
N ALA A 153 -2.90 25.10 -13.72
CA ALA A 153 -4.16 24.47 -13.36
C ALA A 153 -4.84 23.68 -14.50
N LYS A 154 -4.76 24.13 -15.75
CA LYS A 154 -5.46 23.47 -16.88
C LYS A 154 -4.79 22.16 -17.32
N ASP A 155 -3.46 22.15 -17.34
CA ASP A 155 -2.71 20.93 -17.67
C ASP A 155 -2.67 19.97 -16.49
N GLN A 156 -2.68 20.47 -15.25
CA GLN A 156 -2.83 19.63 -14.05
C GLN A 156 -4.21 18.95 -14.02
N LYS A 157 -5.29 19.69 -14.23
CA LYS A 157 -6.64 19.12 -14.30
C LYS A 157 -6.77 18.03 -15.37
N ARG A 158 -6.14 18.24 -16.54
CA ARG A 158 -6.05 17.18 -17.58
C ARG A 158 -5.25 15.97 -17.12
N LEU A 159 -4.17 16.17 -16.37
CA LEU A 159 -3.38 15.06 -15.81
C LEU A 159 -4.21 14.30 -14.79
N GLU A 160 -4.90 14.98 -13.89
CA GLU A 160 -5.81 14.38 -12.90
C GLU A 160 -6.97 13.64 -13.59
N GLU A 161 -7.56 14.20 -14.64
CA GLU A 161 -8.57 13.50 -15.46
C GLU A 161 -8.00 12.27 -16.17
N MET A 162 -6.72 12.27 -16.57
CA MET A 162 -6.05 11.10 -17.13
C MET A 162 -5.69 10.09 -16.04
N LYS A 163 -5.22 10.53 -14.86
CA LYS A 163 -4.98 9.67 -13.69
C LYS A 163 -6.28 8.95 -13.28
N LYS A 164 -7.40 9.68 -13.18
CA LYS A 164 -8.74 9.13 -12.94
C LYS A 164 -9.21 8.16 -14.05
N LYS A 165 -8.63 8.19 -15.25
CA LYS A 165 -8.95 7.24 -16.33
C LYS A 165 -8.06 5.99 -16.30
N LEU A 166 -6.79 6.17 -15.96
CA LEU A 166 -5.76 5.12 -15.92
C LEU A 166 -5.66 4.41 -14.56
N HIS A 167 -6.25 4.97 -13.48
CA HIS A 167 -6.29 4.39 -12.13
C HIS A 167 -4.95 3.76 -11.71
N THR A 168 -3.90 4.57 -11.74
CA THR A 168 -2.58 4.19 -11.23
C THR A 168 -2.60 4.00 -9.72
N ASP A 169 -1.64 3.26 -9.15
CA ASP A 169 -1.49 3.04 -7.68
C ASP A 169 -1.44 4.34 -6.85
N ASP A 170 -1.25 5.50 -7.48
CA ASP A 170 -1.37 6.86 -6.91
C ASP A 170 -2.69 7.11 -6.14
N GLU A 171 -3.78 6.38 -6.40
CA GLU A 171 -5.06 6.58 -5.69
C GLU A 171 -5.12 5.87 -4.33
N LEU A 172 -4.15 5.01 -4.00
CA LEU A 172 -4.12 4.27 -2.75
C LEU A 172 -3.31 5.03 -1.69
N ASN A 173 -3.93 5.32 -0.56
CA ASN A 173 -3.26 5.93 0.60
C ASN A 173 -2.44 4.88 1.36
N TRP A 174 -1.35 4.43 0.76
CA TRP A 174 -0.40 3.52 1.41
C TRP A 174 0.22 4.18 2.65
N LEU A 175 0.35 3.41 3.73
CA LEU A 175 1.13 3.86 4.88
C LEU A 175 2.64 3.82 4.57
N ASP A 176 3.37 4.76 5.16
CA ASP A 176 4.82 4.86 5.18
C ASP A 176 5.39 3.79 6.13
N HIS A 177 6.25 2.92 5.60
CA HIS A 177 6.85 1.82 6.35
C HIS A 177 7.95 2.26 7.32
N SER A 178 8.49 3.48 7.13
CA SER A 178 9.53 4.05 7.98
C SER A 178 9.00 4.71 9.25
N LYS A 179 7.67 4.89 9.34
CA LYS A 179 7.00 5.57 10.45
C LYS A 179 6.10 4.62 11.22
N THR A 180 5.81 4.97 12.46
CA THR A 180 4.80 4.32 13.31
C THR A 180 3.38 4.63 12.81
N LEU A 181 2.38 3.92 13.36
CA LEU A 181 0.97 4.23 13.12
C LEU A 181 0.56 5.59 13.70
N ARG A 182 1.14 5.97 14.84
CA ARG A 182 0.86 7.22 15.56
C ARG A 182 1.34 8.44 14.79
N GLU A 183 2.58 8.41 14.28
CA GLU A 183 3.15 9.51 13.47
C GLU A 183 2.38 9.76 12.17
N GLN A 184 1.59 8.77 11.73
CA GLN A 184 0.76 8.82 10.53
C GLN A 184 -0.72 9.07 10.85
N ASP A 185 -1.05 9.41 12.09
CA ASP A 185 -2.40 9.76 12.52
C ASP A 185 -3.44 8.65 12.32
N ILE A 186 -3.04 7.41 12.59
CA ILE A 186 -3.94 6.25 12.52
C ILE A 186 -4.59 6.03 13.88
N ASP A 187 -5.90 6.20 13.94
CA ASP A 187 -6.70 6.00 15.16
C ASP A 187 -6.81 4.49 15.52
N PRO A 188 -6.81 4.10 16.80
CA PRO A 188 -7.00 2.70 17.21
C PRO A 188 -8.31 2.06 16.74
N ASN A 189 -9.34 2.84 16.46
CA ASN A 189 -10.62 2.36 15.99
C ASN A 189 -10.71 2.23 14.46
N GLU A 190 -9.76 2.83 13.74
CA GLU A 190 -9.72 2.83 12.28
C GLU A 190 -9.42 1.42 11.72
N VAL A 191 -10.02 1.12 10.56
CA VAL A 191 -9.82 -0.15 9.85
C VAL A 191 -8.91 0.10 8.67
N LEU A 192 -7.74 -0.56 8.65
CA LEU A 192 -6.82 -0.51 7.53
C LEU A 192 -7.03 -1.70 6.60
N LEU A 193 -6.76 -1.53 5.30
CA LEU A 193 -6.81 -2.61 4.33
C LEU A 193 -5.43 -3.22 4.13
N LEU A 194 -5.32 -4.53 4.29
CA LEU A 194 -4.14 -5.28 3.90
C LEU A 194 -4.18 -5.52 2.39
N ARG A 195 -3.20 -4.98 1.67
CA ARG A 195 -3.07 -5.19 0.21
C ARG A 195 -1.65 -5.58 -0.13
N ARG A 196 -1.52 -6.40 -1.18
CA ARG A 196 -0.23 -6.69 -1.79
C ARG A 196 0.24 -5.43 -2.52
N LYS A 197 1.40 -4.91 -2.13
CA LYS A 197 2.07 -3.73 -2.67
C LYS A 197 3.14 -4.10 -3.70
N PHE A 198 3.76 -5.27 -3.57
CA PHE A 198 4.81 -5.74 -4.47
C PHE A 198 4.60 -7.19 -4.90
N PHE A 199 5.10 -7.55 -6.08
CA PHE A 199 4.84 -8.84 -6.72
C PHE A 199 6.19 -9.50 -7.09
N TYR A 200 6.84 -10.16 -6.13
CA TYR A 200 8.21 -10.69 -6.29
C TYR A 200 8.26 -12.22 -6.45
N SER A 201 7.33 -12.94 -5.83
CA SER A 201 7.43 -14.38 -5.56
C SER A 201 6.33 -15.22 -6.21
N ASP A 202 5.69 -14.74 -7.28
CA ASP A 202 4.57 -15.45 -7.93
C ASP A 202 4.93 -16.82 -8.55
N GLN A 203 6.06 -17.46 -8.26
CA GLN A 203 6.67 -18.46 -9.14
C GLN A 203 5.79 -19.65 -9.55
N ASN A 204 4.74 -20.09 -8.84
CA ASN A 204 3.85 -21.16 -9.32
C ASN A 204 2.36 -20.90 -9.06
N VAL A 205 1.52 -20.91 -10.10
CA VAL A 205 0.05 -21.05 -9.97
C VAL A 205 -0.25 -22.54 -9.91
N ASP A 206 -0.66 -23.06 -8.76
CA ASP A 206 -1.10 -24.46 -8.67
C ASP A 206 -2.58 -24.58 -9.06
N ALA A 207 -2.86 -25.16 -10.22
CA ALA A 207 -4.22 -25.42 -10.67
C ALA A 207 -4.98 -26.42 -9.78
N ARG A 208 -4.27 -27.15 -8.91
CA ARG A 208 -4.84 -28.12 -7.95
C ARG A 208 -5.41 -27.45 -6.70
N ASP A 209 -5.10 -26.17 -6.47
CA ASP A 209 -5.73 -25.34 -5.42
C ASP A 209 -6.69 -24.32 -6.06
N PRO A 210 -7.99 -24.66 -6.19
CA PRO A 210 -8.97 -23.78 -6.82
C PRO A 210 -9.22 -22.50 -6.02
N VAL A 211 -8.95 -22.48 -4.70
CA VAL A 211 -9.12 -21.29 -3.86
C VAL A 211 -8.01 -20.30 -4.14
N GLN A 212 -6.75 -20.75 -4.11
CA GLN A 212 -5.59 -19.92 -4.41
C GLN A 212 -5.65 -19.38 -5.85
N LEU A 213 -6.01 -20.25 -6.81
CA LEU A 213 -6.19 -19.85 -8.20
C LEU A 213 -7.27 -18.78 -8.35
N ASN A 214 -8.41 -18.93 -7.66
CA ASN A 214 -9.48 -17.94 -7.72
C ASN A 214 -9.05 -16.59 -7.15
N LEU A 215 -8.31 -16.57 -6.04
CA LEU A 215 -7.78 -15.33 -5.46
C LEU A 215 -6.82 -14.63 -6.43
N LEU A 216 -5.92 -15.38 -7.06
CA LEU A 216 -4.97 -14.82 -8.04
C LEU A 216 -5.68 -14.29 -9.30
N TYR A 217 -6.69 -15.03 -9.78
CA TYR A 217 -7.53 -14.60 -10.89
C TYR A 217 -8.26 -13.29 -10.57
N VAL A 218 -8.95 -13.22 -9.43
CA VAL A 218 -9.67 -12.01 -9.00
C VAL A 218 -8.71 -10.83 -8.87
N GLN A 219 -7.56 -11.02 -8.25
CA GLN A 219 -6.55 -9.98 -8.11
C GLN A 219 -6.04 -9.47 -9.47
N SER A 220 -5.72 -10.39 -10.39
CA SER A 220 -5.24 -10.04 -11.73
C SER A 220 -6.31 -9.32 -12.55
N ARG A 221 -7.55 -9.83 -12.50
CA ARG A 221 -8.70 -9.24 -13.18
C ARG A 221 -8.94 -7.83 -12.66
N ASP A 222 -9.05 -7.66 -11.35
CA ASP A 222 -9.35 -6.37 -10.75
C ASP A 222 -8.22 -5.38 -11.04
N ALA A 223 -6.96 -5.82 -11.01
CA ALA A 223 -5.80 -4.98 -11.36
C ALA A 223 -5.83 -4.49 -12.81
N ILE A 224 -6.31 -5.32 -13.75
CA ILE A 224 -6.46 -4.93 -15.15
C ILE A 224 -7.66 -3.99 -15.32
N LEU A 225 -8.83 -4.36 -14.80
CA LEU A 225 -10.07 -3.58 -14.94
C LEU A 225 -9.95 -2.20 -14.30
N ASN A 226 -9.30 -2.15 -13.13
CA ASN A 226 -9.01 -0.92 -12.44
C ASN A 226 -7.74 -0.22 -12.96
N GLY A 227 -7.09 -0.63 -14.05
CA GLY A 227 -5.97 0.09 -14.65
C GLY A 227 -4.63 0.09 -13.88
N THR A 228 -4.56 -0.45 -12.66
CA THR A 228 -3.30 -0.58 -11.89
C THR A 228 -2.27 -1.47 -12.58
N HIS A 229 -2.73 -2.43 -13.38
CA HIS A 229 -1.94 -3.17 -14.36
C HIS A 229 -2.31 -2.69 -15.79
N PRO A 230 -1.54 -1.75 -16.37
CA PRO A 230 -1.76 -1.28 -17.72
C PRO A 230 -1.53 -2.39 -18.75
N VAL A 231 -2.53 -2.58 -19.59
CA VAL A 231 -2.53 -3.51 -20.72
C VAL A 231 -2.92 -2.78 -22.00
N SER A 232 -2.43 -3.23 -23.14
CA SER A 232 -2.87 -2.78 -24.46
C SER A 232 -4.33 -3.17 -24.73
N MET A 233 -4.89 -2.62 -25.81
CA MET A 233 -6.27 -2.92 -26.21
C MET A 233 -6.44 -4.39 -26.59
N GLU A 234 -5.47 -4.94 -27.33
CA GLU A 234 -5.45 -6.33 -27.78
C GLU A 234 -5.38 -7.31 -26.59
N GLU A 235 -4.53 -6.99 -25.60
CA GLU A 235 -4.45 -7.73 -24.34
C GLU A 235 -5.77 -7.65 -23.56
N ALA A 236 -6.35 -6.45 -23.42
CA ALA A 236 -7.63 -6.25 -22.72
C ALA A 236 -8.78 -7.05 -23.36
N ILE A 237 -8.84 -7.10 -24.70
CA ILE A 237 -9.82 -7.91 -25.43
C ILE A 237 -9.62 -9.41 -25.15
N SER A 238 -8.37 -9.87 -25.10
CA SER A 238 -8.04 -11.26 -24.81
C SER A 238 -8.43 -11.65 -23.38
N PHE A 239 -8.17 -10.78 -22.40
CA PHE A 239 -8.66 -10.96 -21.02
C PHE A 239 -10.17 -10.97 -20.93
N GLY A 240 -10.85 -10.07 -21.65
CA GLY A 240 -12.31 -10.07 -21.75
C GLY A 240 -12.85 -11.39 -22.28
N GLY A 241 -12.21 -11.98 -23.30
CA GLY A 241 -12.57 -13.29 -23.85
C GLY A 241 -12.40 -14.43 -22.84
N LEU A 242 -11.29 -14.46 -22.10
CA LEU A 242 -11.07 -15.42 -21.02
C LEU A 242 -12.06 -15.24 -19.87
N GLN A 243 -12.38 -14.00 -19.50
CA GLN A 243 -13.37 -13.70 -18.48
C GLN A 243 -14.78 -14.15 -18.90
N CYS A 244 -15.16 -14.02 -20.18
CA CYS A 244 -16.39 -14.60 -20.70
C CYS A 244 -16.42 -16.12 -20.53
N GLN A 245 -15.30 -16.81 -20.80
CA GLN A 245 -15.21 -18.26 -20.59
C GLN A 245 -15.37 -18.63 -19.11
N VAL A 246 -14.76 -17.86 -18.20
CA VAL A 246 -14.90 -18.05 -16.75
C VAL A 246 -16.34 -17.83 -16.28
N GLN A 247 -17.02 -16.78 -16.76
CA GLN A 247 -18.36 -16.41 -16.25
C GLN A 247 -19.52 -17.15 -16.93
N PHE A 248 -19.37 -17.48 -18.22
CA PHE A 248 -20.48 -17.95 -19.06
C PHE A 248 -20.24 -19.33 -19.69
N GLY A 249 -19.04 -19.90 -19.53
CA GLY A 249 -18.64 -21.12 -20.23
C GLY A 249 -18.47 -20.89 -21.73
N ASP A 250 -18.67 -21.93 -22.54
CA ASP A 250 -18.43 -21.90 -23.98
C ASP A 250 -19.23 -20.84 -24.73
N HIS A 251 -18.62 -20.28 -25.78
CA HIS A 251 -19.26 -19.27 -26.60
C HIS A 251 -20.44 -19.84 -27.43
N ILE A 252 -21.61 -19.21 -27.31
CA ILE A 252 -22.82 -19.57 -28.07
C ILE A 252 -23.23 -18.40 -28.96
N GLU A 253 -23.09 -18.53 -30.29
CA GLU A 253 -23.33 -17.43 -31.24
C GLU A 253 -24.76 -16.86 -31.18
N SER A 254 -25.75 -17.69 -30.86
CA SER A 254 -27.14 -17.25 -30.76
C SER A 254 -27.41 -16.38 -29.54
N LYS A 255 -26.65 -16.57 -28.45
CA LYS A 255 -26.80 -15.93 -27.14
C LYS A 255 -25.81 -14.77 -26.92
N HIS A 256 -24.53 -14.99 -27.19
CA HIS A 256 -23.44 -14.04 -26.93
C HIS A 256 -23.29 -13.06 -28.09
N LYS A 257 -24.26 -12.14 -28.19
CA LYS A 257 -24.35 -11.08 -29.21
C LYS A 257 -24.06 -9.71 -28.58
N PRO A 258 -23.76 -8.68 -29.39
CA PRO A 258 -23.55 -7.34 -28.87
C PRO A 258 -24.71 -6.85 -27.98
N GLY A 259 -24.38 -6.32 -26.79
CA GLY A 259 -25.31 -5.98 -25.72
C GLY A 259 -25.48 -7.07 -24.65
N PHE A 260 -24.74 -8.18 -24.73
CA PHE A 260 -24.83 -9.28 -23.76
C PHE A 260 -23.99 -9.04 -22.51
N VAL A 261 -22.81 -8.41 -22.65
CA VAL A 261 -21.93 -8.11 -21.50
C VAL A 261 -21.95 -6.62 -21.13
N ASP A 262 -21.87 -6.30 -19.82
CA ASP A 262 -21.53 -4.95 -19.40
C ASP A 262 -20.03 -4.73 -19.57
N LEU A 263 -19.65 -3.98 -20.61
CA LEU A 263 -18.24 -3.71 -20.95
C LEU A 263 -17.44 -3.08 -19.79
N LYS A 264 -18.08 -2.42 -18.83
CA LYS A 264 -17.39 -1.86 -17.65
C LYS A 264 -16.83 -2.92 -16.72
N GLU A 265 -17.39 -4.13 -16.74
CA GLU A 265 -16.93 -5.25 -15.92
C GLU A 265 -15.86 -6.11 -16.63
N PHE A 266 -15.62 -5.88 -17.92
CA PHE A 266 -14.73 -6.70 -18.75
C PHE A 266 -13.54 -5.94 -19.33
N LEU A 267 -13.56 -4.60 -19.27
CA LEU A 267 -12.51 -3.77 -19.86
C LEU A 267 -12.09 -2.62 -18.93
N PRO A 268 -10.81 -2.22 -18.99
CA PRO A 268 -10.36 -0.94 -18.46
C PRO A 268 -11.19 0.23 -19.00
N LYS A 269 -11.44 1.24 -18.16
CA LYS A 269 -12.30 2.40 -18.47
C LYS A 269 -11.94 3.11 -19.79
N GLU A 270 -10.66 3.11 -20.16
CA GLU A 270 -10.16 3.71 -21.41
C GLU A 270 -10.63 2.99 -22.69
N TYR A 271 -10.97 1.70 -22.62
CA TYR A 271 -11.36 0.89 -23.78
C TYR A 271 -12.87 0.67 -23.91
N VAL A 272 -13.66 0.90 -22.86
CA VAL A 272 -15.13 0.69 -22.82
C VAL A 272 -15.87 1.41 -23.96
N LYS A 273 -15.42 2.61 -24.37
CA LYS A 273 -16.11 3.44 -25.36
C LYS A 273 -15.74 3.12 -26.82
N ILE A 274 -14.89 2.12 -27.05
CA ILE A 274 -14.42 1.77 -28.39
C ILE A 274 -15.52 1.02 -29.14
N LYS A 275 -15.93 1.56 -30.29
CA LYS A 275 -16.97 0.96 -31.13
C LYS A 275 -16.55 -0.44 -31.59
N GLY A 276 -17.42 -1.42 -31.39
CA GLY A 276 -17.22 -2.80 -31.84
C GLY A 276 -16.29 -3.65 -30.98
N ILE A 277 -15.81 -3.15 -29.83
CA ILE A 277 -14.89 -3.91 -28.97
C ILE A 277 -15.52 -5.19 -28.41
N GLU A 278 -16.82 -5.17 -28.11
CA GLU A 278 -17.57 -6.34 -27.64
C GLU A 278 -17.54 -7.49 -28.65
N LYS A 279 -17.67 -7.19 -29.95
CA LYS A 279 -17.54 -8.21 -31.00
C LYS A 279 -16.17 -8.85 -31.00
N LYS A 280 -15.11 -8.06 -30.74
CA LYS A 280 -13.74 -8.57 -30.64
C LYS A 280 -13.56 -9.48 -29.41
N ILE A 281 -14.16 -9.11 -28.27
CA ILE A 281 -14.19 -9.97 -27.07
C ILE A 281 -14.83 -11.33 -27.40
N PHE A 282 -15.97 -11.33 -28.11
CA PHE A 282 -16.61 -12.59 -28.49
C PHE A 282 -15.81 -13.41 -29.52
N ILE A 283 -15.04 -12.76 -30.40
CA ILE A 283 -14.10 -13.45 -31.28
C ILE A 283 -13.01 -14.16 -30.46
N GLU A 284 -12.46 -13.52 -29.43
CA GLU A 284 -11.51 -14.18 -28.52
C GLU A 284 -12.18 -15.27 -27.68
N HIS A 285 -13.39 -15.04 -27.17
CA HIS A 285 -14.17 -16.02 -26.40
C HIS A 285 -14.34 -17.33 -27.17
N LYS A 286 -14.62 -17.27 -28.49
CA LYS A 286 -14.71 -18.45 -29.35
C LYS A 286 -13.44 -19.30 -29.38
N LYS A 287 -12.26 -18.70 -29.21
CA LYS A 287 -10.98 -19.43 -29.21
C LYS A 287 -10.78 -20.27 -27.95
N PHE A 288 -11.60 -20.07 -26.92
CA PHE A 288 -11.50 -20.72 -25.63
C PHE A 288 -12.60 -21.76 -25.38
N ILE A 289 -13.42 -22.06 -26.40
CA ILE A 289 -14.41 -23.15 -26.34
C ILE A 289 -13.73 -24.45 -25.92
N GLY A 290 -14.36 -25.17 -25.00
CA GLY A 290 -13.89 -26.42 -24.43
C GLY A 290 -12.98 -26.25 -23.21
N LEU A 291 -12.57 -25.02 -22.86
CA LEU A 291 -11.85 -24.78 -21.59
C LEU A 291 -12.84 -24.77 -20.43
N SER A 292 -12.53 -25.52 -19.37
CA SER A 292 -13.23 -25.40 -18.10
C SER A 292 -12.98 -24.04 -17.43
N GLU A 293 -13.81 -23.67 -16.46
CA GLU A 293 -13.63 -22.45 -15.66
C GLU A 293 -12.23 -22.40 -15.01
N VAL A 294 -11.77 -23.53 -14.46
CA VAL A 294 -10.47 -23.64 -13.80
C VAL A 294 -9.34 -23.41 -14.80
N GLU A 295 -9.39 -24.06 -15.97
CA GLU A 295 -8.38 -23.88 -17.02
C GLU A 295 -8.38 -22.46 -17.57
N ALA A 296 -9.55 -21.84 -17.71
CA ALA A 296 -9.66 -20.44 -18.13
C ALA A 296 -9.03 -19.48 -17.10
N LYS A 297 -9.22 -19.71 -15.79
CA LYS A 297 -8.54 -18.94 -14.72
C LYS A 297 -7.02 -19.15 -14.73
N VAL A 298 -6.55 -20.38 -14.95
CA VAL A 298 -5.12 -20.67 -15.09
C VAL A 298 -4.55 -19.91 -16.29
N LYS A 299 -5.22 -19.97 -17.44
CA LYS A 299 -4.78 -19.28 -18.66
C LYS A 299 -4.79 -17.75 -18.50
N TYR A 300 -5.79 -17.20 -17.82
CA TYR A 300 -5.86 -15.76 -17.49
C TYR A 300 -4.67 -15.33 -16.64
N THR A 301 -4.40 -16.04 -15.55
CA THR A 301 -3.31 -15.70 -14.62
C THR A 301 -1.93 -15.89 -15.24
N GLN A 302 -1.72 -16.96 -16.02
CA GLN A 302 -0.49 -17.16 -16.80
C GLN A 302 -0.28 -16.06 -17.84
N TYR A 303 -1.34 -15.68 -18.55
CA TYR A 303 -1.24 -14.62 -19.56
C TYR A 303 -0.90 -13.27 -18.90
N CYS A 304 -1.58 -12.90 -17.82
CA CYS A 304 -1.28 -11.71 -17.01
C CYS A 304 0.20 -11.66 -16.61
N ARG A 305 0.75 -12.78 -16.15
CA ARG A 305 2.15 -12.90 -15.75
C ARG A 305 3.16 -12.87 -16.88
N SER A 306 2.75 -13.26 -18.07
CA SER A 306 3.61 -13.22 -19.27
C SER A 306 3.80 -11.80 -19.81
N LEU A 307 2.94 -10.86 -19.38
CA LEU A 307 3.03 -9.47 -19.84
C LEU A 307 4.30 -8.82 -19.33
N LYS A 308 4.95 -8.03 -20.20
CA LYS A 308 6.13 -7.24 -19.81
C LYS A 308 5.82 -6.16 -18.78
N THR A 309 4.54 -5.84 -18.58
CA THR A 309 4.05 -4.89 -17.57
C THR A 309 3.73 -5.56 -16.23
N TYR A 310 3.83 -6.89 -16.13
CA TYR A 310 3.54 -7.61 -14.89
C TYR A 310 4.54 -7.28 -13.78
N GLY A 311 4.03 -7.09 -12.55
CA GLY A 311 4.84 -6.79 -11.38
C GLY A 311 5.52 -5.41 -11.42
N ILE A 312 5.05 -4.52 -12.30
CA ILE A 312 5.55 -3.15 -12.42
C ILE A 312 4.54 -2.20 -11.77
N THR A 313 5.00 -1.40 -10.81
CA THR A 313 4.21 -0.30 -10.26
C THR A 313 4.28 0.90 -11.19
N PHE A 314 3.15 1.36 -11.70
CA PHE A 314 3.09 2.45 -12.68
C PHE A 314 2.63 3.78 -12.09
N PHE A 315 3.30 4.84 -12.52
CA PHE A 315 2.99 6.23 -12.22
C PHE A 315 2.74 6.99 -13.52
N LEU A 316 1.59 7.68 -13.62
CA LEU A 316 1.33 8.55 -14.75
C LEU A 316 2.08 9.86 -14.58
N VAL A 317 3.10 10.06 -15.40
CA VAL A 317 3.96 11.24 -15.40
C VAL A 317 3.84 12.02 -16.70
N LYS A 318 4.46 13.20 -16.73
CA LYS A 318 4.56 14.05 -17.90
C LYS A 318 6.03 14.35 -18.18
N GLU A 319 6.49 13.99 -19.38
CA GLU A 319 7.87 14.19 -19.81
C GLU A 319 7.97 15.38 -20.76
N LYS A 320 9.01 16.22 -20.57
CA LYS A 320 9.36 17.27 -21.53
C LYS A 320 10.22 16.67 -22.64
N MET A 321 9.70 16.64 -23.85
CA MET A 321 10.43 16.14 -25.01
C MET A 321 11.30 17.24 -25.64
N LYS A 322 12.53 16.90 -26.04
CA LYS A 322 13.42 17.84 -26.76
C LYS A 322 12.71 18.36 -28.02
N GLY A 323 12.66 19.69 -28.18
CA GLY A 323 12.00 20.33 -29.33
C GLY A 323 10.48 20.44 -29.25
N LYS A 324 9.83 20.04 -28.14
CA LYS A 324 8.40 20.24 -27.91
C LYS A 324 8.17 21.05 -26.64
N ASN A 325 7.37 22.11 -26.73
CA ASN A 325 6.98 22.91 -25.56
C ASN A 325 5.90 22.21 -24.71
N LYS A 326 5.13 21.30 -25.31
CA LYS A 326 4.06 20.56 -24.63
C LYS A 326 4.60 19.30 -23.96
N LEU A 327 4.25 19.11 -22.70
CA LEU A 327 4.52 17.89 -21.95
C LEU A 327 3.75 16.70 -22.54
N VAL A 328 4.40 15.56 -22.62
CA VAL A 328 3.84 14.32 -23.16
C VAL A 328 3.53 13.37 -22.00
N PRO A 329 2.29 12.86 -21.87
CA PRO A 329 1.95 11.85 -20.88
C PRO A 329 2.75 10.56 -21.10
N ARG A 330 3.20 9.95 -20.01
CA ARG A 330 4.01 8.73 -20.02
C ARG A 330 3.74 7.91 -18.77
N LEU A 331 3.85 6.60 -18.87
CA LEU A 331 3.85 5.73 -17.70
C LEU A 331 5.30 5.49 -17.27
N LEU A 332 5.63 5.88 -16.04
CA LEU A 332 6.90 5.55 -15.39
C LEU A 332 6.64 4.32 -14.53
N GLY A 333 7.25 3.19 -14.88
CA GLY A 333 7.16 1.96 -14.12
C GLY A 333 8.37 1.73 -13.24
N ILE A 334 8.16 1.23 -12.02
CA ILE A 334 9.22 0.81 -11.10
C ILE A 334 9.04 -0.68 -10.82
N THR A 335 10.14 -1.42 -10.93
CA THR A 335 10.24 -2.85 -10.60
C THR A 335 11.35 -3.07 -9.59
N LYS A 336 11.49 -4.29 -9.05
CA LYS A 336 12.63 -4.65 -8.18
C LYS A 336 14.00 -4.53 -8.83
N GLU A 337 14.07 -4.53 -10.16
CA GLU A 337 15.33 -4.61 -10.92
C GLU A 337 15.57 -3.39 -11.80
N SER A 338 14.53 -2.65 -12.15
CA SER A 338 14.60 -1.58 -13.15
C SER A 338 13.53 -0.51 -13.02
N VAL A 339 13.84 0.66 -13.55
CA VAL A 339 12.87 1.70 -13.93
C VAL A 339 12.55 1.52 -15.40
N VAL A 340 11.27 1.58 -15.77
CA VAL A 340 10.81 1.48 -17.15
C VAL A 340 10.04 2.72 -17.56
N ARG A 341 10.22 3.17 -18.81
CA ARG A 341 9.42 4.22 -19.43
C ARG A 341 8.52 3.59 -20.48
N VAL A 342 7.22 3.76 -20.31
CA VAL A 342 6.18 3.06 -21.08
C VAL A 342 5.25 4.07 -21.75
N ASP A 343 4.87 3.81 -23.01
CA ASP A 343 3.90 4.64 -23.70
C ASP A 343 2.52 4.55 -23.05
N GLU A 344 1.87 5.70 -22.82
CA GLU A 344 0.59 5.74 -22.13
C GLU A 344 -0.55 5.12 -22.95
N LYS A 345 -0.46 5.10 -24.28
CA LYS A 345 -1.52 4.55 -25.14
C LYS A 345 -1.25 3.11 -25.55
N THR A 346 -0.07 2.85 -26.09
CA THR A 346 0.26 1.51 -26.63
C THR A 346 0.71 0.54 -25.54
N LYS A 347 1.05 1.06 -24.34
CA LYS A 347 1.68 0.33 -23.24
C LYS A 347 3.01 -0.33 -23.62
N GLU A 348 3.63 0.09 -24.72
CA GLU A 348 4.94 -0.40 -25.14
C GLU A 348 6.05 0.17 -24.24
N ILE A 349 6.99 -0.70 -23.85
CA ILE A 349 8.20 -0.30 -23.13
C ILE A 349 9.12 0.43 -24.11
N LEU A 350 9.28 1.73 -23.90
CA LEU A 350 10.14 2.58 -24.73
C LEU A 350 11.60 2.57 -24.26
N LYS A 351 11.82 2.39 -22.95
CA LYS A 351 13.16 2.35 -22.37
C LYS A 351 13.15 1.67 -21.00
N THR A 352 14.23 0.97 -20.68
CA THR A 352 14.45 0.33 -19.39
C THR A 352 15.82 0.74 -18.86
N TRP A 353 15.89 1.06 -17.58
CA TRP A 353 17.13 1.34 -16.86
C TRP A 353 17.22 0.41 -15.65
N PRO A 354 18.23 -0.47 -15.56
CA PRO A 354 18.44 -1.26 -14.35
C PRO A 354 18.64 -0.36 -13.14
N LEU A 355 18.08 -0.71 -11.97
CA LEU A 355 18.22 0.07 -10.75
C LEU A 355 19.69 0.22 -10.33
N THR A 356 20.53 -0.75 -10.66
CA THR A 356 22.00 -0.70 -10.47
C THR A 356 22.67 0.45 -11.23
N THR A 357 22.03 1.00 -12.27
CA THR A 357 22.54 2.14 -13.04
C THR A 357 22.10 3.50 -12.50
N VAL A 358 21.10 3.52 -11.60
CA VAL A 358 20.57 4.75 -10.99
C VAL A 358 21.56 5.24 -9.94
N ARG A 359 22.23 6.36 -10.22
CA ARG A 359 23.24 6.91 -9.30
C ARG A 359 22.63 7.73 -8.16
N ARG A 360 21.63 8.54 -8.47
CA ARG A 360 20.93 9.44 -7.55
C ARG A 360 19.50 9.62 -8.02
N TRP A 361 18.61 9.96 -7.11
CA TRP A 361 17.24 10.36 -7.44
C TRP A 361 16.85 11.55 -6.57
N ALA A 362 15.93 12.37 -7.07
CA ALA A 362 15.40 13.51 -6.33
C ALA A 362 13.89 13.64 -6.59
N ALA A 363 13.13 13.77 -5.52
CA ALA A 363 11.71 14.07 -5.57
C ALA A 363 11.46 15.51 -5.11
N SER A 364 10.60 16.21 -5.85
CA SER A 364 10.01 17.48 -5.44
C SER A 364 8.48 17.35 -5.51
N PRO A 365 7.72 18.30 -4.96
CA PRO A 365 6.25 18.26 -4.99
C PRO A 365 5.65 18.07 -6.39
N ASN A 366 6.33 18.56 -7.43
CA ASN A 366 5.81 18.58 -8.80
C ASN A 366 6.73 17.89 -9.82
N SER A 367 7.82 17.26 -9.39
CA SER A 367 8.78 16.64 -10.29
C SER A 367 9.52 15.48 -9.64
N PHE A 368 9.91 14.51 -10.45
CA PHE A 368 10.80 13.43 -10.07
C PHE A 368 11.93 13.33 -11.08
N THR A 369 13.16 13.20 -10.60
CA THR A 369 14.37 13.15 -11.44
C THR A 369 15.20 11.93 -11.05
N LEU A 370 15.63 11.17 -12.07
CA LEU A 370 16.55 10.04 -12.00
C LEU A 370 17.85 10.34 -12.77
#